data_AF-A0A554MAT3-F1
#
_entry.id   AF-A0A554MAT3-F1
#
_cell.length_a   1.000
_cell.length_b   1.000
_cell.length_c   1.000
_cell.angle_alpha   90.00
_cell.angle_beta   90.00
_cell.angle_gamma   90.00
#
_symmetry.space_group_name_H-M   'P 1'
#
loop_
_entity.id
_entity.type
_entity.pdbx_description
1 polymer ?
#
loop_
_entity_poly.entity_id
_entity_poly.type
_entity_poly.pdbx_seq_one_letter_code
_entity_poly.pdbx_strand_id
1 'polypeptide(L)' 'FVMTSRYEGLPYALLEAQSAGLSIIATAVGGIPEIIKNGILVESGDLNGFKEIISTTVKKLFS' A
#
# COMPACT_ATOMS: atom_id res chain seq x y z
N PHE A 1 -5.24 -1.27 -4.31
CA PHE A 1 -3.98 -0.92 -4.99
C PHE A 1 -2.82 -1.37 -4.12
N VAL A 2 -1.79 -1.98 -4.71
CA VAL A 2 -0.60 -2.44 -3.98
C VAL A 2 0.63 -1.80 -4.59
N MET A 3 1.46 -1.16 -3.77
CA MET A 3 2.72 -0.53 -4.19
C MET A 3 3.89 -1.12 -3.40
N THR A 4 4.84 -1.72 -4.11
CA THR A 4 5.98 -2.45 -3.51
C THR A 4 7.32 -1.75 -3.78
N SER A 5 7.30 -0.44 -4.05
CA SER A 5 8.48 0.36 -4.36
C SER A 5 9.55 0.27 -3.25
N ARG A 6 10.82 0.25 -3.64
CA ARG A 6 11.96 0.32 -2.70
C ARG A 6 12.43 1.76 -2.44
N TYR A 7 12.02 2.69 -3.30
CA TYR A 7 12.29 4.11 -3.20
C TYR A 7 11.14 4.85 -3.89
N GLU A 8 10.72 5.97 -3.31
CA GLU A 8 9.75 6.88 -3.91
C GLU A 8 10.14 8.33 -3.62
N GLY A 9 9.94 9.20 -4.61
CA GLY A 9 10.01 10.66 -4.42
C GLY A 9 8.63 11.18 -4.03
N LEU A 10 7.77 11.35 -5.03
CA LEU A 10 6.35 11.65 -4.86
C LEU A 10 5.53 10.51 -5.49
N PRO A 11 4.79 9.70 -4.71
CA PRO A 11 4.13 8.50 -5.21
C PRO A 11 2.81 8.83 -5.94
N TYR A 12 2.90 9.35 -7.17
CA TYR A 12 1.73 9.76 -7.96
C TYR A 12 0.72 8.64 -8.20
N ALA A 13 1.18 7.44 -8.55
CA ALA A 13 0.29 6.29 -8.76
C ALA A 13 -0.52 5.94 -7.50
N LEU A 14 0.08 6.13 -6.33
CA LEU A 14 -0.61 5.96 -5.05
C LEU A 14 -1.66 7.04 -4.82
N LEU A 15 -1.32 8.31 -5.11
CA LEU A 15 -2.25 9.43 -5.00
C LEU A 15 -3.47 9.25 -5.92
N GLU A 16 -3.24 8.83 -7.17
CA GLU A 16 -4.30 8.51 -8.13
C GLU A 16 -5.18 7.36 -7.61
N ALA A 17 -4.57 6.30 -7.07
CA ALA A 17 -5.31 5.21 -6.46
C ALA A 17 -6.16 5.65 -5.26
N GLN A 18 -5.65 6.56 -4.42
CA GLN A 18 -6.42 7.16 -3.33
C GLN A 18 -7.59 8.00 -3.86
N SER A 19 -7.36 8.83 -4.88
CA SER A 19 -8.42 9.63 -5.52
C SER A 19 -9.49 8.77 -6.19
N ALA A 20 -9.13 7.58 -6.66
CA ALA A 20 -10.05 6.58 -7.18
C ALA A 20 -10.80 5.78 -6.08
N GLY A 21 -10.57 6.07 -4.80
CA GLY A 21 -11.22 5.41 -3.68
C GLY A 21 -10.72 3.98 -3.42
N LEU A 22 -9.54 3.61 -3.92
CA LEU A 22 -9.00 2.26 -3.72
C LEU A 22 -8.37 2.11 -2.33
N SER A 23 -8.56 0.94 -1.72
CA SER A 23 -7.77 0.54 -0.54
C SER A 23 -6.29 0.46 -0.90
N ILE A 24 -5.44 1.09 -0.09
CA ILE A 24 -3.99 1.18 -0.32
C ILE A 24 -3.23 0.21 0.59
N ILE A 25 -2.34 -0.57 -0.01
CA ILE A 25 -1.28 -1.32 0.68
C ILE A 25 0.04 -0.88 0.05
N ALA A 26 0.98 -0.34 0.82
CA ALA A 26 2.22 0.23 0.27
C ALA A 26 3.43 -0.03 1.16
N THR A 27 4.63 0.05 0.59
CA THR A 27 5.87 0.10 1.38
C THR A 27 6.02 1.43 2.13
N ALA A 28 6.62 1.39 3.32
CA ALA A 28 6.96 2.60 4.08
C ALA A 28 8.31 3.23 3.61
N VAL A 29 8.39 3.66 2.34
CA VAL A 29 9.60 4.27 1.76
C VAL A 29 9.34 5.67 1.22
N GLY A 30 10.37 6.51 1.14
CA GLY A 30 10.23 7.86 0.61
C GLY A 30 9.19 8.68 1.37
N GLY A 31 8.44 9.53 0.66
CA GLY A 31 7.34 10.33 1.22
C GLY A 31 6.02 9.57 1.45
N ILE A 32 5.97 8.25 1.21
CA ILE A 32 4.73 7.47 1.32
C ILE A 32 4.09 7.56 2.72
N PRO A 33 4.82 7.39 3.83
CA PRO A 33 4.22 7.41 5.17
C PRO A 33 3.61 8.77 5.55
N GLU A 34 4.11 9.86 4.94
CA GLU A 34 3.63 11.22 5.18
C GLU A 34 2.34 11.53 4.39
N ILE A 35 2.16 10.88 3.26
CA ILE A 35 1.02 11.07 2.34
C ILE A 35 -0.16 10.18 2.73
N ILE A 36 0.10 8.93 3.11
CA ILE A 36 -0.96 7.99 3.45
C ILE A 36 -1.54 8.30 4.83
N LYS A 37 -2.80 8.72 4.85
CA LYS A 37 -3.61 8.81 6.08
C LYS A 37 -4.42 7.54 6.38
N ASN A 38 -4.87 6.85 5.34
CA ASN A 38 -5.69 5.65 5.42
C ASN A 38 -5.16 4.61 4.42
N GLY A 39 -4.36 3.67 4.92
CA GLY A 39 -3.73 2.61 4.14
C GLY A 39 -2.88 1.72 5.04
N ILE A 40 -2.48 0.56 4.53
CA ILE A 40 -1.63 -0.38 5.25
C ILE A 40 -0.20 -0.21 4.76
N LEU A 41 0.71 0.10 5.69
CA LEU A 41 2.14 0.16 5.42
C LEU A 41 2.79 -1.19 5.74
N VAL A 42 3.60 -1.68 4.81
CA VAL A 42 4.41 -2.89 4.97
C VAL A 42 5.89 -2.50 4.84
N GLU A 43 6.78 -3.18 5.56
CA GLU A 43 8.20 -2.92 5.45
C GLU A 43 8.73 -3.28 4.04
N SER A 44 9.65 -2.47 3.51
CA SER A 44 10.23 -2.74 2.19
C SER A 44 11.04 -4.03 2.20
N GLY A 45 10.59 -5.02 1.41
CA GLY A 45 11.21 -6.34 1.34
C GLY A 45 10.55 -7.40 2.22
N ASP A 46 9.57 -7.03 3.05
CA ASP A 46 8.80 -7.99 3.83
C ASP A 46 7.74 -8.71 2.98
N LEU A 47 8.19 -9.78 2.31
CA LEU A 47 7.34 -10.63 1.47
C LEU A 47 6.22 -11.30 2.28
N ASN A 48 6.47 -11.65 3.55
CA ASN A 48 5.50 -12.34 4.38
C ASN A 48 4.38 -11.38 4.80
N GLY A 49 4.72 -10.16 5.21
CA GLY A 49 3.77 -9.10 5.50
C GLY A 49 2.87 -8.83 4.30
N PHE A 50 3.44 -8.61 3.10
CA PHE A 50 2.62 -8.41 1.90
C PHE A 50 1.67 -9.58 1.63
N LYS A 51 2.16 -10.82 1.72
CA LYS A 51 1.34 -12.02 1.50
C LYS A 51 0.16 -12.08 2.47
N GLU A 52 0.40 -11.85 3.75
CA GLU A 52 -0.63 -11.90 4.79
C GLU A 52 -1.68 -10.81 4.59
N ILE A 53 -1.24 -9.57 4.38
CA ILE A 53 -2.13 -8.41 4.28
C ILE A 53 -2.98 -8.50 3.01
N ILE A 54 -2.39 -8.89 1.86
CA ILE A 54 -3.13 -9.04 0.60
C ILE A 54 -4.17 -10.15 0.74
N SER A 55 -3.77 -11.33 1.25
CA SER A 55 -4.69 -12.47 1.44
C SER A 55 -5.87 -12.09 2.34
N THR A 56 -5.59 -11.41 3.46
CA THR A 56 -6.61 -10.96 4.40
C THR A 56 -7.56 -9.93 3.78
N THR A 57 -7.01 -8.96 3.05
CA THR A 57 -7.79 -7.91 2.39
C THR A 57 -8.71 -8.51 1.32
N VAL A 58 -8.19 -9.42 0.49
CA VAL A 58 -8.97 -10.11 -0.54
C VAL A 58 -10.10 -10.90 0.10
N LYS A 59 -9.85 -11.67 1.16
CA LYS A 59 -10.89 -12.43 1.87
C LYS A 59 -12.02 -11.55 2.37
N LYS A 60 -11.70 -10.39 2.96
CA LYS A 60 -12.69 -9.42 3.46
C LYS A 60 -13.57 -8.81 2.36
N LEU A 61 -13.12 -8.78 1.11
CA LEU A 61 -13.90 -8.24 -0.01
C LEU A 61 -14.97 -9.22 -0.53
N PHE A 62 -14.80 -10.51 -0.28
CA PHE A 62 -15.68 -11.58 -0.77
C PHE A 62 -16.44 -12.31 0.34
N SER A 63 -16.36 -11.81 1.58
CA SER A 63 -17.12 -12.27 2.75
C SER A 63 -18.31 -11.35 3.01
#